data_AF-D9VY98-F1
#
_entry.id   AF-D9VY98-F1
#
_cell.length_a   1.000
_cell.length_b   1.000
_cell.length_c   1.000
_cell.angle_alpha   90.00
_cell.angle_beta   90.00
_cell.angle_gamma   90.00
#
_symmetry.space_group_name_H-M   'P 1'
#
loop_
_entity.id
_entity.type
_entity.pdbx_description
1 polymer ?
#
loop_
_entity_poly.entity_id
_entity_poly.type
_entity_poly.pdbx_seq_one_letter_code
_entity_poly.pdbx_strand_id
1 'polypeptide(L)'
;MSDRVKSVGAVKNFSPKGERDFIFDPTTGRFATGADQGVGGHDFLGSAVGADKSTMVGGRLRRGSNGELQTNQWSGHYGMNWNDSARKAFQDFMGQHGITVSHTPSMHW
;
A
#
# COMPACT_ATOMS: atom_id res chain seq x y z
N MET A 1 5.90 0.11 6.88
CA MET A 1 7.28 0.25 6.40
C MET A 1 7.65 1.71 6.37
N SER A 2 8.82 2.06 6.88
CA SER A 2 9.51 3.31 6.62
C SER A 2 10.99 2.94 6.62
N ASP A 3 11.85 3.70 5.94
CA ASP A 3 13.30 3.51 5.93
C ASP A 3 13.94 3.40 7.33
N ARG A 4 13.21 3.73 8.40
CA ARG A 4 13.62 3.59 9.81
C ARG A 4 13.06 2.36 10.56
N VAL A 5 12.55 1.36 9.84
CA VAL A 5 12.09 0.04 10.33
C VAL A 5 10.83 0.07 11.23
N LYS A 6 9.74 -0.49 10.71
CA LYS A 6 8.84 -1.43 11.42
C LYS A 6 8.28 -2.44 10.43
N SER A 7 8.98 -3.59 10.45
CA SER A 7 8.71 -4.97 9.98
C SER A 7 8.30 -5.24 8.53
N VAL A 8 9.30 -5.29 7.64
CA VAL A 8 9.25 -6.04 6.36
C VAL A 8 8.63 -7.43 6.52
N GLY A 9 9.01 -8.13 7.61
CA GLY A 9 8.46 -9.44 7.95
C GLY A 9 6.96 -9.45 8.22
N ALA A 10 6.39 -8.35 8.74
CA ALA A 10 4.94 -8.27 9.00
C ALA A 10 4.15 -8.22 7.70
N VAL A 11 4.64 -7.53 6.65
CA VAL A 11 3.98 -7.52 5.32
C VAL A 11 4.30 -8.78 4.52
N LYS A 12 5.52 -9.34 4.63
CA LYS A 12 5.82 -10.65 4.04
C LYS A 12 4.91 -11.74 4.55
N ASN A 13 4.61 -11.77 5.85
CA ASN A 13 3.69 -12.73 6.46
C ASN A 13 2.23 -12.23 6.51
N PHE A 14 1.95 -11.05 5.97
CA PHE A 14 0.60 -10.49 5.96
C PHE A 14 -0.27 -11.27 4.97
N SER A 15 -1.14 -12.09 5.52
CA SER A 15 -2.13 -12.86 4.77
C SER A 15 -3.53 -12.53 5.30
N PRO A 16 -4.05 -11.32 5.02
CA PRO A 16 -5.37 -10.93 5.47
C PRO A 16 -6.42 -11.85 4.84
N LYS A 17 -7.44 -12.22 5.64
CA LYS A 17 -8.66 -12.78 5.08
C LYS A 17 -9.41 -11.63 4.38
N GLY A 18 -9.34 -11.59 3.06
CA GLY A 18 -9.97 -10.56 2.22
C GLY A 18 -9.08 -9.35 1.93
N GLU A 19 -9.73 -8.25 1.56
CA GLU A 19 -9.07 -7.01 1.15
C GLU A 19 -8.71 -6.13 2.35
N ARG A 20 -7.67 -5.31 2.20
CA ARG A 20 -7.23 -4.34 3.20
C ARG A 20 -6.88 -3.02 2.57
N ASP A 21 -7.24 -1.93 3.24
CA ASP A 21 -6.82 -0.60 2.81
C ASP A 21 -5.31 -0.43 3.06
N PHE A 22 -4.64 0.19 2.10
CA PHE A 22 -3.24 0.55 2.20
C PHE A 22 -2.99 1.96 1.69
N ILE A 23 -1.92 2.56 2.19
CA ILE A 23 -1.35 3.81 1.66
C ILE A 23 0.13 3.62 1.38
N PHE A 24 0.63 4.42 0.44
CA PHE A 24 2.04 4.55 0.15
C PHE A 24 2.39 6.03 -0.08
N ASP A 25 3.39 6.52 0.62
CA ASP A 25 4.01 7.82 0.37
C ASP A 25 5.26 7.61 -0.49
N PRO A 26 5.20 7.95 -1.80
CA PRO A 26 6.33 7.79 -2.71
C PRO A 26 7.50 8.72 -2.39
N THR A 27 7.25 9.82 -1.66
CA THR A 27 8.25 10.85 -1.36
C THR A 27 9.19 10.40 -0.23
N THR A 28 8.63 9.66 0.74
CA THR A 28 9.35 9.26 1.96
C THR A 28 9.49 7.75 2.14
N GLY A 29 9.06 6.95 1.15
CA GLY A 29 9.17 5.50 1.20
C GLY A 29 8.38 4.91 2.37
N ARG A 30 7.15 5.38 2.59
CA ARG A 30 6.32 4.92 3.71
C ARG A 30 5.13 4.16 3.23
N PHE A 31 4.98 2.93 3.72
CA PHE A 31 3.85 2.06 3.42
C PHE A 31 3.13 1.69 4.70
N ALA A 32 1.80 1.76 4.70
CA ALA A 32 0.96 1.25 5.77
C ALA A 32 -0.25 0.51 5.23
N THR A 33 -0.70 -0.48 5.99
CA THR A 33 -1.93 -1.25 5.73
C THR A 33 -2.66 -1.49 7.04
N GLY A 34 -3.99 -1.54 6.99
CA GLY A 34 -4.82 -1.84 8.15
C GLY A 34 -4.78 -3.32 8.53
N ALA A 35 -5.00 -3.62 9.81
CA ALA A 35 -5.20 -4.99 10.29
C ALA A 35 -6.56 -5.56 9.83
N ASP A 36 -7.58 -4.70 9.77
CA ASP A 36 -8.95 -4.99 9.34
C ASP A 36 -9.38 -4.05 8.22
N GLN A 37 -10.31 -4.50 7.38
CA GLN A 37 -10.83 -3.71 6.26
C GLN A 37 -11.67 -2.53 6.79
N GLY A 38 -11.44 -1.32 6.30
CA GLY A 38 -12.24 -0.14 6.65
C GLY A 38 -12.01 0.43 8.05
N VAL A 39 -11.21 -0.21 8.91
CA VAL A 39 -10.89 0.34 10.24
C VAL A 39 -9.89 1.48 10.09
N GLY A 40 -10.36 2.71 10.35
CA GLY A 40 -9.58 3.94 10.25
C GLY A 40 -9.42 4.50 8.83
N GLY A 41 -9.53 3.67 7.80
CA GLY A 41 -9.42 4.10 6.39
C GLY A 41 -8.04 4.67 6.01
N HIS A 42 -7.92 5.18 4.78
CA HIS A 42 -6.65 5.67 4.25
C HIS A 42 -6.08 6.87 5.02
N ASP A 43 -6.94 7.78 5.49
CA ASP A 43 -6.55 8.95 6.27
C ASP A 43 -5.85 8.59 7.58
N PHE A 44 -6.38 7.60 8.30
CA PHE A 44 -5.79 7.11 9.54
C PHE A 44 -4.44 6.45 9.28
N LEU A 45 -4.33 5.63 8.22
CA LEU A 45 -3.08 4.98 7.84
C LEU A 45 -2.01 6.02 7.49
N GLY A 46 -2.38 7.06 6.74
CA GLY A 46 -1.47 8.16 6.39
C GLY A 46 -0.98 8.90 7.62
N SER A 47 -1.88 9.27 8.53
CA SER A 47 -1.52 9.89 9.81
C SER A 47 -0.62 9.00 10.67
N ALA A 48 -0.90 7.68 10.71
CA ALA A 48 -0.16 6.73 11.54
C ALA A 48 1.31 6.58 11.14
N VAL A 49 1.64 6.84 9.87
CA VAL A 49 3.03 6.83 9.38
C VAL A 49 3.59 8.22 9.10
N GLY A 50 2.81 9.28 9.33
CA GLY A 50 3.20 10.65 8.99
C GLY A 50 3.46 10.84 7.49
N ALA A 51 2.65 10.20 6.65
CA ALA A 51 2.68 10.39 5.20
C ALA A 51 2.13 11.77 4.82
N ASP A 52 2.67 12.36 3.77
CA ASP A 52 2.10 13.58 3.20
C ASP A 52 0.78 13.24 2.48
N LYS A 53 -0.35 13.68 3.04
CA LYS A 53 -1.69 13.41 2.50
C LYS A 53 -1.93 14.07 1.14
N SER A 54 -1.13 15.07 0.75
CA SER A 54 -1.26 15.72 -0.55
C SER A 54 -0.64 14.90 -1.69
N THR A 55 0.36 14.05 -1.40
CA THR A 55 1.10 13.29 -2.41
C THR A 55 0.99 11.78 -2.24
N MET A 56 0.54 11.29 -1.09
CA MET A 56 0.40 9.85 -0.86
C MET A 56 -0.66 9.25 -1.77
N VAL A 57 -0.42 8.01 -2.17
CA VAL A 57 -1.35 7.19 -2.92
C VAL A 57 -1.97 6.14 -2.00
N GLY A 58 -3.10 5.60 -2.40
CA GLY A 58 -3.75 4.53 -1.63
C GLY A 58 -4.50 3.55 -2.50
N GLY A 59 -4.91 2.46 -1.88
CA GLY A 59 -5.67 1.43 -2.57
C GLY A 59 -6.17 0.36 -1.62
N ARG A 60 -6.61 -0.74 -2.21
CA ARG A 60 -6.78 -2.00 -1.50
C ARG A 60 -5.72 -2.99 -1.90
N LEU A 61 -5.37 -3.86 -0.96
CA LEU A 61 -4.49 -4.99 -1.18
C LEU A 61 -5.13 -6.28 -0.70
N ARG A 62 -4.73 -7.39 -1.32
CA ARG A 62 -5.07 -8.75 -0.90
C ARG A 62 -3.92 -9.69 -1.22
N ARG A 63 -3.91 -10.85 -0.58
CA ARG A 63 -2.96 -11.91 -0.92
C ARG A 63 -3.46 -12.66 -2.16
N GLY A 64 -2.64 -12.74 -3.20
CA GLY A 64 -2.89 -13.56 -4.38
C GLY A 64 -2.61 -15.04 -4.11
N SER A 65 -3.07 -15.91 -5.01
CA SER A 65 -2.93 -17.36 -4.89
C SER A 65 -1.47 -17.84 -4.94
N ASN A 66 -0.57 -17.06 -5.54
CA ASN A 66 0.86 -17.38 -5.62
C ASN A 66 1.68 -16.70 -4.51
N GLY A 67 1.01 -16.12 -3.50
CA GLY A 67 1.64 -15.45 -2.38
C GLY A 67 2.07 -14.01 -2.67
N GLU A 68 1.83 -13.50 -3.87
CA GLU A 68 2.04 -12.10 -4.23
C GLU A 68 1.03 -11.19 -3.52
N LEU A 69 1.37 -9.91 -3.36
CA LEU A 69 0.39 -8.90 -2.98
C LEU A 69 -0.27 -8.34 -4.23
N GLN A 70 -1.56 -8.57 -4.37
CA GLN A 70 -2.38 -7.90 -5.39
C GLN A 70 -2.85 -6.58 -4.82
N THR A 71 -2.64 -5.49 -5.55
CA THR A 71 -3.03 -4.13 -5.15
C THR A 71 -3.83 -3.45 -6.25
N ASN A 72 -4.73 -2.56 -5.87
CA ASN A 72 -5.48 -1.72 -6.80
C ASN A 72 -5.43 -0.24 -6.35
N GLN A 73 -6.22 0.62 -6.98
CA GLN A 73 -6.27 2.07 -6.69
C GLN A 73 -7.55 2.51 -5.98
N TRP A 74 -8.26 1.58 -5.32
CA TRP A 74 -9.48 1.89 -4.59
C TRP A 74 -9.16 2.70 -3.33
N SER A 75 -9.21 4.03 -3.41
CA SER A 75 -8.86 4.90 -2.28
C SER A 75 -9.45 6.31 -2.34
N GLY A 76 -10.60 6.48 -3.00
CA GLY A 76 -11.25 7.78 -3.13
C GLY A 76 -10.29 8.84 -3.69
N HIS A 77 -10.05 9.91 -2.93
CA HIS A 77 -9.16 11.01 -3.33
C HIS A 77 -7.69 10.59 -3.47
N TYR A 78 -7.17 9.65 -2.66
CA TYR A 78 -5.78 9.19 -2.82
C TYR A 78 -5.59 8.25 -4.01
N GLY A 79 -6.69 7.70 -4.55
CA GLY A 79 -6.67 6.96 -5.81
C GLY A 79 -6.29 7.86 -6.99
N MET A 80 -6.61 9.15 -6.91
CA MET A 80 -6.31 10.13 -7.97
C MET A 80 -4.83 10.56 -7.99
N ASN A 81 -4.11 10.33 -6.90
CA ASN A 81 -2.68 10.68 -6.80
C ASN A 81 -1.78 9.66 -7.53
N TRP A 82 -2.33 8.51 -7.96
CA TRP A 82 -1.57 7.54 -8.73
C TRP A 82 -1.14 8.10 -10.09
N ASN A 83 0.15 8.01 -10.35
CA ASN A 83 0.77 8.25 -11.65
C ASN A 83 1.87 7.21 -11.89
N ASP A 84 2.48 7.21 -13.07
CA ASP A 84 3.49 6.21 -13.45
C ASP A 84 4.73 6.24 -12.54
N SER A 85 5.14 7.42 -12.08
CA SER A 85 6.26 7.58 -11.15
C SER A 85 5.93 7.01 -9.77
N ALA A 86 4.75 7.30 -9.23
CA ALA A 86 4.30 6.75 -7.95
C ALA A 86 4.13 5.22 -8.01
N ARG A 87 3.63 4.70 -9.14
CA ARG A 87 3.51 3.25 -9.38
C ARG A 87 4.86 2.57 -9.40
N LYS A 88 5.82 3.13 -10.13
CA LYS A 88 7.17 2.62 -10.17
C LYS A 88 7.84 2.66 -8.79
N ALA A 89 7.76 3.80 -8.09
CA ALA A 89 8.31 3.94 -6.75
C ALA A 89 7.72 2.91 -5.76
N PHE A 90 6.42 2.66 -5.83
CA PHE A 90 5.76 1.64 -5.01
C PHE A 90 6.27 0.23 -5.31
N GLN A 91 6.34 -0.15 -6.58
CA GLN A 91 6.82 -1.47 -6.99
C GLN A 91 8.29 -1.68 -6.62
N ASP A 92 9.12 -0.66 -6.85
CA ASP A 92 10.55 -0.68 -6.50
C ASP A 92 10.73 -0.82 -4.98
N PHE A 93 9.98 -0.04 -4.19
CA PHE A 93 10.02 -0.09 -2.72
C PHE A 93 9.63 -1.48 -2.18
N MET A 94 8.53 -2.05 -2.68
CA MET A 94 8.08 -3.37 -2.25
C MET A 94 9.06 -4.46 -2.70
N GLY A 95 9.61 -4.34 -3.92
CA GLY A 95 10.63 -5.23 -4.46
C GLY A 95 11.93 -5.21 -3.67
N GLN A 96 12.42 -4.03 -3.26
CA GLN A 96 13.58 -3.88 -2.37
C GLN A 96 13.37 -4.59 -1.02
N HIS A 97 12.12 -4.64 -0.57
CA HIS A 97 11.74 -5.39 0.63
C HIS A 97 11.44 -6.87 0.36
N GLY A 98 11.67 -7.38 -0.85
CA GLY A 98 11.45 -8.77 -1.24
C GLY A 98 9.98 -9.17 -1.24
N ILE A 99 9.08 -8.23 -1.57
CA ILE A 99 7.65 -8.45 -1.70
C ILE A 99 7.26 -8.28 -3.16
N THR A 100 6.81 -9.37 -3.78
CA THR A 100 6.26 -9.32 -5.14
C THR A 100 4.88 -8.68 -5.11
N VAL A 101 4.69 -7.64 -5.92
CA VAL A 101 3.42 -6.92 -6.03
C VAL A 101 2.90 -6.97 -7.46
N SER A 102 1.64 -7.39 -7.61
CA SER A 102 0.86 -7.20 -8.82
C SER A 102 -0.07 -5.99 -8.61
N HIS A 103 0.16 -4.90 -9.34
CA HIS A 103 -0.60 -3.66 -9.19
C HIS A 103 -1.53 -3.43 -10.39
N THR A 104 -2.83 -3.40 -10.14
CA THR A 104 -3.84 -3.06 -11.14
C THR A 104 -4.10 -1.55 -11.12
N PRO A 105 -3.88 -0.82 -12.23
CA PRO A 105 -4.13 0.62 -12.30
C PRO A 105 -5.63 0.94 -12.49
N SER A 106 -6.47 0.37 -11.63
CA SER A 106 -7.92 0.52 -11.63
C SER A 106 -8.44 0.47 -10.19
N MET A 107 -9.65 0.97 -9.96
CA MET A 107 -10.37 0.78 -8.70
C MET A 107 -10.96 -0.63 -8.57
N HIS A 108 -10.94 -1.40 -9.66
CA HIS A 108 -11.41 -2.79 -9.74
C HIS A 108 -10.24 -3.76 -9.92
N TRP A 109 -10.47 -5.03 -9.59
CA TRP A 109 -9.50 -6.11 -9.71
C TRP A 109 -9.48 -6.71 -11.11
#